data_AF-A0A0M0K3Q1-F1
#
_entry.id   AF-A0A0M0K3Q1-F1
#
_cell.length_a   1.000
_cell.length_b   1.000
_cell.length_c   1.000
_cell.angle_alpha   90.00
_cell.angle_beta   90.00
_cell.angle_gamma   90.00
#
_symmetry.space_group_name_H-M   'P 1'
#
loop_
_entity.id
_entity.type
_entity.pdbx_description
1 polymer ?
#
loop_
_entity_poly.entity_id
_entity_poly.type
_entity_poly.pdbx_seq_one_letter_code
_entity_poly.pdbx_strand_id
1 'polypeptide(L)'
;MVAAAGGDTMVYHIYPDVGVTLTVKWQDEADKSASDGTPRPFSISGPSEVLALLDEFANEPRSDEESDAHCGVLASPTEVTLAGAQREAAGIPLEAAFFAFAYPLPSLTNRFEELVVEQGRCEPWLFFLLLGGYCYFDAQRRLIRTNALMLTPAAARLEMVGPFRPSVSALQRLREARRLQPCTLQTLVAAGYRAFAWVNPGEVPGGGPTILADGSQLEGGGCFVYEMQVKTGGGLSPRDRLVMASLMASLMASLMASLMASLMASLMASLMASWVPLANLIASASYYLTATATTNGDISPASPSGRLFSCVYILLGISVVMGGISPLAEFFLEWSMSKVLAPLASVLAARSDDFLATMETASVTLERHVAAELAKAALENSYRRRASESADGIGDDDKELATSKLLQVLYILYMPLAAVAMLTVARIVLQASLRLDIRRDNYALKIYSLLLDEAKEKMEPDVTMREADFVLAVLKARSLIDTETLEAIRTQLYDA
;
A
#
# COMPACT_ATOMS: atom_id res chain seq x y z
N MET A 1 -12.35 0.66 18.19
CA MET A 1 -12.79 -0.51 17.40
C MET A 1 -11.57 -0.99 16.64
N VAL A 2 -11.20 -2.26 16.79
CA VAL A 2 -10.62 -3.01 15.67
C VAL A 2 -11.75 -3.95 15.27
N ALA A 3 -12.02 -4.09 13.98
CA ALA A 3 -13.10 -4.93 13.47
C ALA A 3 -12.48 -6.00 12.58
N ALA A 4 -12.57 -7.25 13.02
CA ALA A 4 -12.78 -8.40 12.17
C ALA A 4 -14.04 -9.05 12.74
N ALA A 5 -15.09 -9.12 11.95
CA ALA A 5 -16.30 -9.85 12.30
C ALA A 5 -15.94 -11.34 12.17
N GLY A 6 -15.82 -12.03 13.30
CA GLY A 6 -15.23 -13.37 13.42
C GLY A 6 -14.07 -13.28 14.40
N GLY A 7 -14.19 -13.91 15.57
CA GLY A 7 -13.17 -13.87 16.62
C GLY A 7 -11.90 -14.59 16.19
N ASP A 8 -11.08 -13.92 15.39
CA ASP A 8 -9.81 -14.44 14.93
C ASP A 8 -8.84 -14.52 16.10
N THR A 9 -8.19 -15.67 16.22
CA THR A 9 -7.13 -15.86 17.22
C THR A 9 -5.84 -15.31 16.64
N MET A 10 -5.31 -14.26 17.25
CA MET A 10 -4.02 -13.67 16.90
C MET A 10 -2.95 -14.25 17.82
N VAL A 11 -1.85 -14.72 17.23
CA VAL A 11 -0.70 -15.24 17.98
C VAL A 11 0.34 -14.13 18.09
N TYR A 12 0.63 -13.70 19.31
CA TYR A 12 1.74 -12.80 19.60
C TYR A 12 2.97 -13.63 19.98
N HIS A 13 4.09 -13.32 19.36
CA HIS A 13 5.37 -13.93 19.70
C HIS A 13 6.03 -13.17 20.84
N ILE A 14 6.61 -13.91 21.78
CA ILE A 14 7.28 -13.37 22.95
C ILE A 14 8.72 -13.83 22.96
N TYR A 15 9.63 -12.87 23.09
CA TYR A 15 11.01 -13.18 23.41
C TYR A 15 11.20 -13.11 24.93
N PRO A 16 11.48 -14.24 25.59
CA PRO A 16 11.73 -14.24 27.02
C PRO A 16 13.10 -13.65 27.34
N ASP A 17 13.17 -12.94 28.46
CA ASP A 17 14.43 -12.42 29.03
C ASP A 17 15.24 -11.53 28.08
N VAL A 18 14.74 -10.33 27.86
CA VAL A 18 15.44 -9.35 27.01
C VAL A 18 16.56 -8.60 27.72
N GLY A 19 16.87 -8.96 28.97
CA GLY A 19 17.97 -8.38 29.73
C GLY A 19 17.79 -6.91 30.15
N VAL A 20 16.64 -6.29 29.89
CA VAL A 20 16.36 -4.91 30.30
C VAL A 20 16.11 -4.85 31.80
N THR A 21 16.92 -4.05 32.51
CA THR A 21 16.75 -3.79 33.93
C THR A 21 16.00 -2.48 34.14
N LEU A 22 15.02 -2.52 35.02
CA LEU A 22 14.19 -1.36 35.34
C LEU A 22 14.06 -1.19 36.85
N THR A 23 14.02 0.08 37.26
CA THR A 23 13.78 0.51 38.64
C THR A 23 12.36 1.02 38.73
N VAL A 24 11.59 0.51 39.69
CA VAL A 24 10.19 0.91 39.87
C VAL A 24 9.97 1.48 41.26
N LYS A 25 9.38 2.68 41.33
CA LYS A 25 9.24 3.43 42.59
C LYS A 25 8.43 2.72 43.69
N TRP A 26 7.58 1.74 43.36
CA TRP A 26 6.81 1.02 44.38
C TRP A 26 7.64 0.04 45.22
N GLN A 27 8.91 -0.21 44.87
CA GLN A 27 9.78 -1.08 45.68
C GLN A 27 10.06 -0.48 47.06
N ASP A 28 9.86 0.84 47.23
CA ASP A 28 10.08 1.56 48.48
C ASP A 28 8.78 1.87 49.26
N GLU A 29 7.61 1.80 48.60
CA GLU A 29 6.33 2.11 49.23
C GLU A 29 5.67 0.85 49.81
N ALA A 30 5.59 0.77 51.14
CA ALA A 30 4.88 -0.26 51.90
C ALA A 30 3.34 -0.25 51.68
N ASP A 31 2.87 0.43 50.63
CA ASP A 31 1.45 0.66 50.39
C ASP A 31 0.83 -0.56 49.67
N LYS A 32 0.08 -1.33 50.46
CA LYS A 32 -0.59 -2.57 50.03
C LYS A 32 -1.82 -2.33 49.15
N SER A 33 -2.14 -1.09 48.78
CA SER A 33 -3.27 -0.76 47.90
C SER A 33 -2.91 -1.03 46.43
N ALA A 34 -2.67 -2.30 46.12
CA ALA A 34 -2.34 -2.80 44.78
C ALA A 34 -3.49 -2.69 43.76
N SER A 35 -4.64 -2.10 44.10
CA SER A 35 -5.89 -2.29 43.36
C SER A 35 -6.47 -1.04 42.67
N ASP A 36 -5.80 0.11 42.71
CA ASP A 36 -6.38 1.33 42.11
C ASP A 36 -6.25 1.37 40.57
N GLY A 37 -5.60 0.36 39.96
CA GLY A 37 -5.40 0.28 38.51
C GLY A 37 -4.53 1.41 37.93
N THR A 38 -3.98 2.28 38.78
CA THR A 38 -3.18 3.44 38.37
C THR A 38 -1.86 2.99 37.75
N PRO A 39 -1.50 3.52 36.57
CA PRO A 39 -0.20 3.25 35.96
C PRO A 39 0.91 3.82 36.84
N ARG A 40 2.07 3.18 36.80
CA ARG A 40 3.20 3.50 37.68
C ARG A 40 4.44 3.80 36.85
N PRO A 41 5.21 4.85 37.17
CA PRO A 41 6.41 5.17 36.41
C PRO A 41 7.52 4.15 36.71
N PHE A 42 8.30 3.82 35.69
CA PHE A 42 9.56 3.10 35.83
C PHE A 42 10.68 3.86 35.13
N SER A 43 11.91 3.59 35.54
CA SER A 43 13.11 4.10 34.88
C SER A 43 13.99 2.94 34.44
N ILE A 44 14.57 3.03 33.25
CA ILE A 44 15.50 2.03 32.74
C ILE A 44 16.87 2.29 33.35
N SER A 45 17.45 1.23 33.91
CA SER A 45 18.75 1.27 34.60
C SER A 45 19.85 0.49 33.88
N GLY A 46 19.52 -0.21 32.78
CA GLY A 46 20.48 -1.01 32.02
C GLY A 46 19.82 -1.97 31.02
N PRO A 47 20.61 -2.65 30.18
CA PRO A 47 22.08 -2.62 30.12
C PRO A 47 22.66 -1.34 29.51
N SER A 48 23.98 -1.13 29.58
CA SER A 48 24.64 0.12 29.16
C SER A 48 24.42 0.47 27.69
N GLU A 49 24.27 -0.53 26.82
CA GLU A 49 23.93 -0.34 25.41
C GLU A 49 22.53 0.26 25.21
N VAL A 50 21.58 -0.09 26.07
CA VAL A 50 20.23 0.48 26.07
C VAL A 50 20.29 1.92 26.52
N LEU A 51 21.02 2.20 27.60
CA LEU A 51 21.21 3.57 28.10
C LEU A 51 21.88 4.46 27.06
N ALA A 52 22.93 3.96 26.39
CA ALA A 52 23.62 4.71 25.34
C ALA A 52 22.68 5.10 24.19
N LEU A 53 21.79 4.20 23.76
CA LEU A 53 20.78 4.51 22.75
C LEU A 53 19.78 5.57 23.26
N LEU A 54 19.32 5.43 24.51
CA LEU A 54 18.36 6.39 25.08
C LEU A 54 18.97 7.78 25.26
N ASP A 55 20.25 7.86 25.64
CA ASP A 55 21.02 9.09 25.73
C ASP A 55 21.19 9.78 24.37
N GLU A 56 21.39 9.01 23.29
CA GLU A 56 21.43 9.54 21.91
C GLU A 56 20.14 10.31 21.59
N PHE A 57 18.98 9.73 21.90
CA PHE A 57 17.67 10.36 21.68
C PHE A 57 17.25 11.37 22.75
N ALA A 58 17.91 11.39 23.90
CA ALA A 58 17.69 12.39 24.95
C ALA A 58 18.22 13.77 24.53
N ASN A 59 19.27 13.80 23.72
CA ASN A 59 19.98 15.01 23.32
C ASN A 59 19.33 15.76 22.15
N GLU A 60 18.27 15.20 21.55
CA GLU A 60 17.49 15.91 20.53
C GLU A 60 16.63 17.02 21.18
N PRO A 61 16.59 18.24 20.63
CA PRO A 61 15.81 19.34 21.19
C PRO A 61 14.31 19.02 21.13
N ARG A 62 13.71 18.71 22.28
CA ARG A 62 12.28 18.45 22.43
C ARG A 62 11.53 19.72 22.83
N SER A 63 10.32 19.90 22.28
CA SER A 63 9.42 21.02 22.59
C SER A 63 8.75 20.93 23.95
N ASP A 64 8.85 19.78 24.63
CA ASP A 64 8.07 19.46 25.82
C ASP A 64 9.04 19.23 27.00
N GLU A 65 8.97 20.12 28.00
CA GLU A 65 9.99 20.37 29.03
C GLU A 65 10.20 19.28 30.12
N GLU A 66 9.61 18.08 30.05
CA GLU A 66 9.61 17.19 31.26
C GLU A 66 9.71 15.67 31.02
N SER A 67 10.02 15.20 29.82
CA SER A 67 10.15 13.75 29.59
C SER A 67 11.59 13.26 29.82
N ASP A 68 11.87 12.71 31.00
CA ASP A 68 13.08 11.91 31.23
C ASP A 68 13.17 10.81 30.15
N ALA A 69 14.24 10.81 29.35
CA ALA A 69 14.41 9.90 28.21
C ALA A 69 14.41 8.42 28.59
N HIS A 70 14.67 8.13 29.88
CA HIS A 70 14.77 6.80 30.47
C HIS A 70 13.48 6.35 31.17
N CYS A 71 12.43 7.18 31.18
CA CYS A 71 11.24 6.93 31.96
C CYS A 71 10.09 6.41 31.10
N GLY A 72 9.41 5.38 31.61
CA GLY A 72 8.23 4.79 31.00
C GLY A 72 7.14 4.57 32.03
N VAL A 73 6.06 3.92 31.60
CA VAL A 73 4.90 3.62 32.44
C VAL A 73 4.64 2.12 32.45
N LEU A 74 4.35 1.57 33.62
CA LEU A 74 3.87 0.21 33.84
C LEU A 74 2.37 0.23 34.14
N ALA A 75 1.65 -0.77 33.62
CA ALA A 75 0.33 -1.11 34.13
C ALA A 75 0.42 -1.53 35.60
N SER A 76 -0.72 -1.50 36.30
CA SER A 76 -0.77 -1.90 37.71
C SER A 76 -0.37 -3.38 37.85
N PRO A 77 0.61 -3.73 38.70
CA PRO A 77 1.02 -5.12 38.91
C PRO A 77 -0.12 -5.99 39.39
N THR A 78 -0.26 -7.18 38.82
CA THR A 78 -1.29 -8.15 39.18
C THR A 78 -0.69 -9.54 39.28
N GLU A 79 -1.32 -10.42 40.05
CA GLU A 79 -0.87 -11.82 40.21
C GLU A 79 -0.87 -12.55 38.87
N VAL A 80 0.12 -13.42 38.67
CA VAL A 80 0.19 -14.28 37.48
C VAL A 80 -0.96 -15.28 37.55
N THR A 81 -1.87 -15.20 36.58
CA THR A 81 -3.05 -16.08 36.52
C THR A 81 -2.82 -17.35 35.69
N LEU A 82 -1.83 -17.36 34.80
CA LEU A 82 -1.51 -18.52 33.96
C LEU A 82 -0.74 -19.58 34.75
N ALA A 83 -1.16 -20.85 34.60
CA ALA A 83 -0.56 -21.99 35.28
C ALA A 83 -0.17 -23.11 34.28
N GLY A 84 0.71 -24.02 34.71
CA GLY A 84 1.10 -25.22 33.95
C GLY A 84 1.66 -24.90 32.56
N ALA A 85 1.22 -25.65 31.55
CA ALA A 85 1.72 -25.55 30.18
C ALA A 85 1.48 -24.17 29.53
N GLN A 86 0.41 -23.45 29.90
CA GLN A 86 0.15 -22.10 29.37
C GLN A 86 1.17 -21.09 29.88
N ARG A 87 1.59 -21.23 31.14
CA ARG A 87 2.62 -20.39 31.75
C ARG A 87 3.97 -20.57 31.05
N GLU A 88 4.33 -21.82 30.80
CA GLU A 88 5.57 -22.19 30.11
C GLU A 88 5.55 -21.72 28.65
N ALA A 89 4.44 -21.96 27.93
CA ALA A 89 4.27 -21.51 26.55
C ALA A 89 4.33 -19.98 26.40
N ALA A 90 3.88 -19.22 27.42
CA ALA A 90 3.99 -17.77 27.46
C ALA A 90 5.37 -17.25 27.88
N GLY A 91 6.33 -18.13 28.18
CA GLY A 91 7.68 -17.76 28.62
C GLY A 91 7.73 -17.11 30.01
N ILE A 92 6.73 -17.39 30.85
CA ILE A 92 6.61 -16.81 32.19
C ILE A 92 7.51 -17.59 33.17
N PRO A 93 8.45 -16.95 33.90
CA PRO A 93 9.29 -17.61 34.89
C PRO A 93 8.45 -18.33 35.96
N LEU A 94 8.88 -19.47 36.50
CA LEU A 94 8.12 -20.24 37.51
C LEU A 94 8.05 -19.53 38.87
N GLU A 95 9.07 -18.74 39.18
CA GLU A 95 9.21 -17.94 40.38
C GLU A 95 8.41 -16.63 40.35
N ALA A 96 7.84 -16.26 39.20
CA ALA A 96 7.02 -15.06 39.06
C ALA A 96 5.72 -15.17 39.87
N ALA A 97 5.50 -14.24 40.80
CA ALA A 97 4.23 -14.12 41.53
C ALA A 97 3.34 -13.05 40.92
N PHE A 98 3.94 -11.96 40.41
CA PHE A 98 3.24 -10.84 39.81
C PHE A 98 3.77 -10.54 38.41
N PHE A 99 2.95 -9.88 37.61
CA PHE A 99 3.37 -9.30 36.33
C PHE A 99 2.76 -7.91 36.14
N ALA A 100 3.39 -7.11 35.28
CA ALA A 100 2.86 -5.84 34.80
C ALA A 100 3.24 -5.66 33.33
N PHE A 101 2.36 -5.05 32.53
CA PHE A 101 2.69 -4.64 31.18
C PHE A 101 3.47 -3.32 31.19
N ALA A 102 4.65 -3.28 30.60
CA ALA A 102 5.41 -2.08 30.32
C ALA A 102 4.96 -1.49 28.99
N TYR A 103 4.50 -0.25 29.02
CA TYR A 103 4.15 0.47 27.80
C TYR A 103 5.42 0.88 27.03
N PRO A 104 5.32 1.07 25.70
CA PRO A 104 6.39 1.67 24.91
C PRO A 104 6.96 2.94 25.54
N LEU A 105 8.26 3.14 25.42
CA LEU A 105 8.90 4.36 25.88
C LEU A 105 8.43 5.56 25.07
N PRO A 106 7.93 6.63 25.73
CA PRO A 106 7.55 7.86 25.04
C PRO A 106 8.70 8.47 24.25
N SER A 107 9.94 8.33 24.75
CA SER A 107 11.16 8.85 24.10
C SER A 107 11.49 8.21 22.75
N LEU A 108 10.89 7.06 22.42
CA LEU A 108 11.09 6.37 21.13
C LEU A 108 9.84 6.40 20.24
N THR A 109 8.89 7.29 20.53
CA THR A 109 7.67 7.46 19.73
C THR A 109 8.02 7.74 18.27
N ASN A 110 7.37 7.03 17.34
CA ASN A 110 7.58 7.13 15.89
C ASN A 110 8.97 6.71 15.36
N ARG A 111 9.82 6.09 16.17
CA ARG A 111 11.17 5.63 15.76
C ARG A 111 11.21 4.18 15.27
N PHE A 112 10.07 3.49 15.25
CA PHE A 112 10.01 2.09 14.81
C PHE A 112 10.51 1.90 13.37
N GLU A 113 10.05 2.74 12.43
CA GLU A 113 10.44 2.64 11.02
C GLU A 113 11.94 2.83 10.84
N GLU A 114 12.48 3.91 11.42
CA GLU A 114 13.91 4.23 11.37
C GLU A 114 14.78 3.11 11.97
N LEU A 115 14.49 2.70 13.20
CA LEU A 115 15.35 1.75 13.91
C LEU A 115 15.21 0.33 13.36
N VAL A 116 13.99 -0.14 13.11
CA VAL A 116 13.75 -1.54 12.75
C VAL A 116 13.77 -1.74 11.23
N VAL A 117 13.15 -0.84 10.46
CA VAL A 117 13.01 -1.03 9.00
C VAL A 117 14.21 -0.46 8.24
N GLU A 118 14.63 0.77 8.54
CA GLU A 118 15.72 1.43 7.81
C GLU A 118 17.09 0.95 8.29
N GLN A 119 17.30 0.87 9.60
CA GLN A 119 18.57 0.42 10.19
C GLN A 119 18.65 -1.11 10.37
N GLY A 120 17.54 -1.84 10.21
CA GLY A 120 17.51 -3.30 10.30
C GLY A 120 17.77 -3.85 11.71
N ARG A 121 17.53 -3.05 12.76
CA ARG A 121 17.75 -3.47 14.15
C ARG A 121 16.70 -4.49 14.58
N CYS A 122 17.14 -5.56 15.20
CA CYS A 122 16.30 -6.71 15.55
C CYS A 122 16.52 -7.21 16.98
N GLU A 123 17.20 -6.43 17.82
CA GLU A 123 17.49 -6.77 19.20
C GLU A 123 16.18 -6.88 20.02
N PRO A 124 15.96 -7.97 20.77
CA PRO A 124 14.72 -8.17 21.53
C PRO A 124 14.42 -7.05 22.54
N TRP A 125 15.45 -6.48 23.17
CA TRP A 125 15.28 -5.36 24.09
C TRP A 125 14.74 -4.13 23.36
N LEU A 126 15.09 -3.90 22.10
CA LEU A 126 14.59 -2.75 21.35
C LEU A 126 13.08 -2.85 21.12
N PHE A 127 12.59 -4.06 20.82
CA PHE A 127 11.16 -4.32 20.72
C PHE A 127 10.43 -4.11 22.05
N PHE A 128 11.05 -4.45 23.18
CA PHE A 128 10.50 -4.12 24.50
C PHE A 128 10.28 -2.61 24.65
N LEU A 129 11.23 -1.79 24.21
CA LEU A 129 11.12 -0.33 24.31
C LEU A 129 10.10 0.26 23.31
N LEU A 130 10.00 -0.30 22.11
CA LEU A 130 9.16 0.23 21.02
C LEU A 130 7.71 -0.26 21.06
N LEU A 131 7.50 -1.52 21.43
CA LEU A 131 6.19 -2.20 21.43
C LEU A 131 5.63 -2.41 22.84
N GLY A 132 6.49 -2.30 23.85
CA GLY A 132 6.18 -2.70 25.21
C GLY A 132 6.46 -4.18 25.46
N GLY A 133 6.17 -4.62 26.67
CA GLY A 133 6.46 -5.99 27.08
C GLY A 133 5.92 -6.33 28.46
N TYR A 134 6.22 -7.52 28.94
CA TYR A 134 5.79 -7.99 30.25
C TYR A 134 6.96 -8.00 31.23
N CYS A 135 6.76 -7.37 32.38
CA CYS A 135 7.70 -7.41 33.50
C CYS A 135 7.17 -8.40 34.53
N TYR A 136 8.00 -9.35 34.95
CA TYR A 136 7.66 -10.36 35.95
C TYR A 136 8.40 -10.09 37.25
N PHE A 137 7.67 -10.23 38.36
CA PHE A 137 8.16 -9.94 39.69
C PHE A 137 7.94 -11.12 40.62
N ASP A 138 8.86 -11.31 41.57
CA ASP A 138 8.74 -12.33 42.61
C ASP A 138 7.72 -11.95 43.68
N ALA A 139 7.53 -12.83 44.67
CA ALA A 139 6.63 -12.58 45.80
C ALA A 139 7.04 -11.35 46.64
N GLN A 140 8.30 -10.92 46.55
CA GLN A 140 8.85 -9.73 47.20
C GLN A 140 8.80 -8.48 46.28
N ARG A 141 8.13 -8.57 45.12
CA ARG A 141 8.02 -7.50 44.10
C ARG A 141 9.36 -7.06 43.50
N ARG A 142 10.39 -7.91 43.56
CA ARG A 142 11.65 -7.70 42.87
C ARG A 142 11.50 -8.17 41.43
N LEU A 143 12.06 -7.41 40.49
CA LEU A 143 12.05 -7.76 39.08
C LEU A 143 12.86 -9.05 38.87
N ILE A 144 12.24 -10.04 38.24
CA ILE A 144 12.89 -11.30 37.85
C ILE A 144 13.32 -11.22 36.39
N ARG A 145 12.39 -10.80 35.51
CA ARG A 145 12.55 -10.90 34.07
C ARG A 145 11.69 -9.89 33.33
N THR A 146 12.18 -9.44 32.19
CA THR A 146 11.43 -8.68 31.19
C THR A 146 11.29 -9.51 29.91
N ASN A 147 10.09 -9.59 29.36
CA ASN A 147 9.79 -10.26 28.10
C ASN A 147 9.31 -9.23 27.08
N ALA A 148 9.77 -9.31 25.83
CA ALA A 148 9.33 -8.42 24.76
C ALA A 148 8.26 -9.06 23.88
N LEU A 149 7.35 -8.22 23.37
CA LEU A 149 6.53 -8.58 22.22
C LEU A 149 7.38 -8.51 20.96
N MET A 150 7.34 -9.55 20.12
CA MET A 150 8.09 -9.63 18.86
C MET A 150 7.14 -9.68 17.67
N LEU A 151 7.58 -9.10 16.55
CA LEU A 151 6.93 -9.28 15.24
C LEU A 151 7.42 -10.52 14.51
N THR A 152 8.57 -11.06 14.91
CA THR A 152 9.15 -12.27 14.36
C THR A 152 8.76 -13.50 15.19
N PRO A 153 8.71 -14.69 14.58
CA PRO A 153 8.45 -15.93 15.31
C PRO A 153 9.45 -16.13 16.47
N ALA A 154 8.90 -16.39 17.66
CA ALA A 154 9.67 -16.71 18.87
C ALA A 154 9.13 -17.99 19.54
N ALA A 155 9.95 -18.59 20.40
CA ALA A 155 9.63 -19.84 21.08
C ALA A 155 8.43 -19.71 22.05
N ALA A 156 8.30 -18.56 22.71
CA ALA A 156 7.15 -18.27 23.56
C ALA A 156 6.06 -17.54 22.75
N ARG A 157 4.80 -17.80 23.10
CA ARG A 157 3.64 -17.25 22.42
C ARG A 157 2.49 -16.95 23.38
N LEU A 158 1.74 -15.89 23.09
CA LEU A 158 0.45 -15.61 23.70
C LEU A 158 -0.62 -15.58 22.61
N GLU A 159 -1.71 -16.30 22.86
CA GLU A 159 -2.90 -16.26 22.02
C GLU A 159 -3.82 -15.17 22.53
N MET A 160 -4.18 -14.25 21.64
CA MET A 160 -5.12 -13.17 21.90
C MET A 160 -6.34 -13.39 21.02
N VAL A 161 -7.52 -13.41 21.64
CA VAL A 161 -8.78 -13.53 20.91
C VAL A 161 -9.36 -12.14 20.72
N GLY A 162 -9.81 -11.84 19.50
CA GLY A 162 -10.46 -10.60 19.19
C GLY A 162 -10.56 -10.34 17.69
N PRO A 163 -10.96 -9.12 17.30
CA PRO A 163 -11.20 -7.98 18.16
C PRO A 163 -12.64 -7.91 18.68
N PHE A 164 -12.79 -7.38 19.89
CA PHE A 164 -14.10 -7.14 20.51
C PHE A 164 -14.37 -5.64 20.69
N ARG A 165 -15.65 -5.27 20.79
CA ARG A 165 -16.05 -3.88 21.02
C ARG A 165 -16.05 -3.59 22.53
N PRO A 166 -15.20 -2.68 23.05
CA PRO A 166 -15.24 -2.32 24.45
C PRO A 166 -16.50 -1.49 24.76
N SER A 167 -17.00 -1.59 25.99
CA SER A 167 -18.08 -0.76 26.49
C SER A 167 -17.63 0.70 26.59
N VAL A 168 -18.55 1.64 26.31
CA VAL A 168 -18.25 3.07 26.35
C VAL A 168 -17.84 3.51 27.76
N SER A 169 -18.48 2.94 28.78
CA SER A 169 -18.16 3.19 30.19
C SER A 169 -16.77 2.71 30.55
N ALA A 170 -16.35 1.51 30.13
CA ALA A 170 -14.99 1.02 30.40
C ALA A 170 -13.94 1.95 29.78
N LEU A 171 -14.13 2.35 28.51
CA LEU A 171 -13.20 3.26 27.84
C LEU A 171 -13.15 4.64 28.52
N GLN A 172 -14.29 5.19 28.93
CA GLN A 172 -14.35 6.46 29.64
C GLN A 172 -13.59 6.39 30.97
N ARG A 173 -13.76 5.31 31.75
CA ARG A 173 -13.05 5.16 33.03
C ARG A 173 -11.55 4.93 32.87
N LEU A 174 -11.13 4.21 31.84
CA LEU A 174 -9.71 4.12 31.49
C LEU A 174 -9.12 5.49 31.16
N ARG A 175 -9.90 6.37 30.52
CA ARG A 175 -9.49 7.75 30.23
C ARG A 175 -9.40 8.60 31.50
N GLU A 176 -10.41 8.53 32.36
CA GLU A 176 -10.46 9.26 33.64
C GLU A 176 -9.30 8.83 34.57
N ALA A 177 -8.99 7.54 34.60
CA ALA A 177 -7.86 6.98 35.35
C ALA A 177 -6.48 7.22 34.70
N ARG A 178 -6.42 7.94 33.56
CA ARG A 178 -5.19 8.22 32.79
C ARG A 178 -4.41 6.95 32.43
N ARG A 179 -5.12 5.85 32.16
CA ARG A 179 -4.53 4.56 31.79
C ARG A 179 -4.30 4.40 30.29
N LEU A 180 -5.04 5.16 29.48
CA LEU A 180 -4.85 5.20 28.04
C LEU A 180 -3.51 5.89 27.71
N GLN A 181 -2.55 5.10 27.24
CA GLN A 181 -1.26 5.58 26.76
C GLN A 181 -1.32 5.87 25.25
N PRO A 182 -0.60 6.87 24.74
CA PRO A 182 -0.54 7.16 23.31
C PRO A 182 -0.07 5.95 22.49
N CYS A 183 -0.65 5.75 21.31
CA CYS A 183 -0.13 4.78 20.34
C CYS A 183 1.16 5.32 19.72
N THR A 184 2.25 4.56 19.80
CA THR A 184 3.58 4.95 19.29
C THR A 184 3.87 4.42 17.88
N LEU A 185 3.11 3.42 17.43
CA LEU A 185 3.27 2.79 16.13
C LEU A 185 2.53 3.58 15.04
N GLN A 186 3.29 4.10 14.07
CA GLN A 186 2.74 4.91 12.98
C GLN A 186 1.67 4.18 12.16
N THR A 187 1.82 2.88 11.94
CA THR A 187 0.82 2.08 11.24
C THR A 187 -0.53 2.08 11.97
N LEU A 188 -0.52 1.99 13.31
CA LEU A 188 -1.74 2.07 14.11
C LEU A 188 -2.31 3.49 14.12
N VAL A 189 -1.44 4.50 14.25
CA VAL A 189 -1.85 5.92 14.21
C VAL A 189 -2.49 6.27 12.86
N ALA A 190 -1.90 5.84 11.74
CA ALA A 190 -2.42 6.04 10.39
C ALA A 190 -3.78 5.36 10.18
N ALA A 191 -3.96 4.17 10.78
CA ALA A 191 -5.24 3.46 10.82
C ALA A 191 -6.30 4.17 11.68
N GLY A 192 -5.91 5.13 12.54
CA GLY A 192 -6.80 5.94 13.36
C GLY A 192 -6.79 5.57 14.84
N TYR A 193 -5.90 4.69 15.30
CA TYR A 193 -5.71 4.42 16.72
C TYR A 193 -4.96 5.58 17.37
N ARG A 194 -5.45 6.05 18.51
CA ARG A 194 -4.88 7.19 19.22
C ARG A 194 -4.18 6.78 20.49
N ALA A 195 -4.80 5.89 21.25
CA ALA A 195 -4.33 5.46 22.55
C ALA A 195 -4.73 4.02 22.82
N PHE A 196 -4.04 3.37 23.73
CA PHE A 196 -4.35 2.02 24.18
C PHE A 196 -4.04 1.82 25.66
N ALA A 197 -4.65 0.82 26.27
CA ALA A 197 -4.40 0.44 27.66
C ALA A 197 -4.39 -1.07 27.81
N TRP A 198 -3.54 -1.57 28.70
CA TRP A 198 -3.63 -2.92 29.25
C TRP A 198 -4.65 -2.95 30.40
N VAL A 199 -5.57 -3.90 30.32
CA VAL A 199 -6.55 -4.22 31.37
C VAL A 199 -6.21 -5.59 31.93
N ASN A 200 -6.09 -5.68 33.26
CA ASN A 200 -5.63 -6.87 33.94
C ASN A 200 -6.67 -8.01 33.90
N PRO A 201 -6.26 -9.26 34.12
CA PRO A 201 -7.18 -10.40 34.21
C PRO A 201 -8.30 -10.14 35.22
N GLY A 202 -9.56 -10.35 34.82
CA GLY A 202 -10.73 -10.16 35.68
C GLY A 202 -11.02 -8.70 36.07
N GLU A 203 -10.23 -7.74 35.59
CA GLU A 203 -10.43 -6.34 35.90
C GLU A 203 -11.62 -5.76 35.12
N VAL A 204 -12.50 -5.05 35.82
CA VAL A 204 -13.53 -4.21 35.18
C VAL A 204 -13.23 -2.75 35.49
N PRO A 205 -12.70 -1.97 34.52
CA PRO A 205 -12.26 -0.60 34.76
C PRO A 205 -13.31 0.25 35.50
N GLY A 206 -12.93 0.73 36.68
CA GLY A 206 -13.72 1.53 37.62
C GLY A 206 -14.98 0.86 38.20
N GLY A 207 -14.99 -0.47 38.32
CA GLY A 207 -16.08 -1.23 38.97
C GLY A 207 -17.35 -1.31 38.13
N GLY A 208 -17.20 -1.43 36.81
CA GLY A 208 -18.32 -1.49 35.87
C GLY A 208 -18.96 -2.87 35.87
N PRO A 209 -20.09 -3.04 35.15
CA PRO A 209 -20.66 -4.37 34.97
C PRO A 209 -19.79 -5.22 34.04
N THR A 210 -19.29 -4.64 32.93
CA THR A 210 -18.57 -5.39 31.87
C THR A 210 -17.58 -4.50 31.10
N ILE A 211 -16.51 -5.14 30.60
CA ILE A 211 -15.55 -4.51 29.68
C ILE A 211 -16.03 -4.51 28.22
N LEU A 212 -16.81 -5.52 27.84
CA LEU A 212 -17.35 -5.67 26.48
C LEU A 212 -18.72 -4.99 26.35
N ALA A 213 -18.97 -4.43 25.16
CA ALA A 213 -20.20 -3.69 24.85
C ALA A 213 -21.44 -4.58 24.76
N ASP A 214 -21.26 -5.87 24.48
CA ASP A 214 -22.34 -6.87 24.43
C ASP A 214 -22.75 -7.40 25.81
N GLY A 215 -22.05 -6.98 26.87
CA GLY A 215 -22.32 -7.42 28.23
C GLY A 215 -21.71 -8.79 28.57
N SER A 216 -20.91 -9.39 27.69
CA SER A 216 -20.16 -10.60 28.02
C SER A 216 -18.96 -10.27 28.92
N GLN A 217 -18.55 -11.25 29.72
CA GLN A 217 -17.29 -11.18 30.46
C GLN A 217 -16.16 -11.69 29.58
N LEU A 218 -14.99 -11.07 29.71
CA LEU A 218 -13.80 -11.47 28.99
C LEU A 218 -13.16 -12.62 29.76
N GLU A 219 -13.11 -13.80 29.15
CA GLU A 219 -12.43 -14.95 29.73
C GLU A 219 -10.91 -14.81 29.51
N GLY A 220 -10.09 -14.98 30.56
CA GLY A 220 -8.64 -15.17 30.40
C GLY A 220 -7.69 -14.13 31.04
N GLY A 221 -6.48 -14.04 30.45
CA GLY A 221 -5.25 -13.47 31.03
C GLY A 221 -5.00 -11.96 30.84
N GLY A 222 -6.06 -11.16 30.72
CA GLY A 222 -6.00 -9.72 30.47
C GLY A 222 -6.19 -9.35 29.00
N CYS A 223 -6.29 -8.06 28.67
CA CYS A 223 -6.53 -7.62 27.30
C CYS A 223 -6.02 -6.21 27.00
N PHE A 224 -5.78 -5.93 25.71
CA PHE A 224 -5.53 -4.58 25.21
C PHE A 224 -6.83 -3.90 24.77
N VAL A 225 -7.07 -2.69 25.27
CA VAL A 225 -8.18 -1.83 24.87
C VAL A 225 -7.65 -0.66 24.07
N TYR A 226 -8.15 -0.49 22.85
CA TYR A 226 -7.73 0.59 21.94
C TYR A 226 -8.80 1.67 21.77
N GLU A 227 -8.39 2.92 21.91
CA GLU A 227 -9.14 4.11 21.52
C GLU A 227 -8.83 4.45 20.05
N MET A 228 -9.87 4.50 19.24
CA MET A 228 -9.78 4.88 17.83
C MET A 228 -10.48 6.22 17.63
N GLN A 229 -9.82 7.15 16.96
CA GLN A 229 -10.46 8.35 16.48
C GLN A 229 -11.30 7.97 15.26
N VAL A 230 -12.63 8.04 15.41
CA VAL A 230 -13.52 7.89 14.26
C VAL A 230 -13.18 9.02 13.31
N LYS A 231 -12.52 8.72 12.20
CA LYS A 231 -12.46 9.62 11.05
C LYS A 231 -13.91 9.82 10.63
N THR A 232 -14.54 10.91 11.05
CA THR A 232 -15.83 11.33 10.54
C THR A 232 -15.68 11.40 9.03
N GLY A 233 -16.25 10.43 8.33
CA GLY A 233 -16.11 10.29 6.88
C GLY A 233 -16.51 11.60 6.20
N GLY A 234 -15.59 12.20 5.46
CA GLY A 234 -15.87 13.40 4.65
C GLY A 234 -14.68 14.31 4.38
N GLY A 235 -13.59 14.23 5.16
CA GLY A 235 -12.42 15.08 4.93
C GLY A 235 -11.29 14.34 4.21
N LEU A 236 -10.98 14.73 2.97
CA LEU A 236 -9.67 14.45 2.33
C LEU A 236 -8.55 14.80 3.32
N SER A 237 -7.49 13.98 3.39
CA SER A 237 -6.36 14.27 4.26
C SER A 237 -5.71 15.60 3.86
N PRO A 238 -4.98 16.31 4.76
CA PRO A 238 -4.29 17.55 4.40
C PRO A 238 -3.37 17.39 3.19
N ARG A 239 -2.72 16.22 3.07
CA ARG A 239 -1.89 15.86 1.92
C ARG A 239 -2.74 15.71 0.65
N ASP A 240 -3.88 15.02 0.74
CA ASP A 240 -4.80 14.86 -0.41
C ASP A 240 -5.42 16.20 -0.83
N ARG A 241 -5.67 17.13 0.10
CA ARG A 241 -6.14 18.49 -0.24
C ARG A 241 -5.09 19.29 -0.97
N LEU A 242 -3.83 19.18 -0.57
CA LEU A 242 -2.72 19.85 -1.24
C LEU A 242 -2.50 19.31 -2.66
N VAL A 243 -2.58 17.98 -2.80
CA VAL A 243 -2.51 17.30 -4.10
C VAL A 243 -3.69 17.70 -4.99
N MET A 244 -4.91 17.71 -4.45
CA MET A 244 -6.10 18.16 -5.19
C MET A 244 -6.04 19.65 -5.56
N ALA A 245 -5.51 20.51 -4.71
CA ALA A 245 -5.31 21.93 -5.03
C ALA A 245 -4.29 22.13 -6.14
N SER A 246 -3.18 21.37 -6.12
CA SER A 246 -2.16 21.38 -7.18
C SER A 246 -2.71 20.86 -8.51
N LEU A 247 -3.49 19.77 -8.47
CA LEU A 247 -4.19 19.24 -9.65
C LEU A 247 -5.20 20.24 -10.22
N MET A 248 -6.02 20.87 -9.37
CA MET A 248 -6.98 21.89 -9.78
C MET A 248 -6.28 23.11 -10.40
N ALA A 249 -5.15 23.55 -9.84
CA ALA A 249 -4.37 24.65 -10.39
C ALA A 249 -3.78 24.30 -11.76
N SER A 250 -3.23 23.09 -11.92
CA SER A 250 -2.70 22.59 -13.21
C SER A 250 -3.80 22.48 -14.26
N LEU A 251 -4.97 21.96 -13.87
CA LEU A 251 -6.13 21.86 -14.75
C LEU A 251 -6.62 23.23 -15.21
N MET A 252 -6.75 24.19 -14.29
CA MET A 252 -7.15 25.56 -14.60
C MET A 252 -6.16 26.25 -15.53
N ALA A 253 -4.85 26.05 -15.33
CA ALA A 253 -3.82 26.59 -16.21
C ALA A 253 -3.91 26.01 -17.64
N SER A 254 -4.12 24.69 -17.76
CA SER A 254 -4.29 24.01 -19.06
C SER A 254 -5.57 24.46 -19.79
N LEU A 255 -6.69 24.57 -19.07
CA LEU A 255 -7.95 25.09 -19.60
C LEU A 255 -7.82 26.55 -20.09
N MET A 256 -7.17 27.42 -19.31
CA MET A 256 -6.93 28.80 -19.73
C MET A 256 -6.02 28.89 -20.95
N ALA A 257 -4.97 28.07 -21.03
CA ALA A 257 -4.09 28.03 -22.19
C ALA A 257 -4.81 27.57 -23.46
N SER A 258 -5.66 26.53 -23.36
CA SER A 258 -6.48 26.04 -24.46
C SER A 258 -7.50 27.09 -24.92
N LEU A 259 -8.14 27.80 -23.99
CA LEU A 259 -9.12 28.85 -24.29
C LEU A 259 -8.47 30.09 -24.94
N MET A 260 -7.26 30.47 -24.49
CA MET A 260 -6.48 31.53 -25.14
C MET A 260 -6.04 31.13 -26.56
N ALA A 261 -5.61 29.88 -26.74
CA ALA A 261 -5.21 29.35 -28.05
C ALA A 261 -6.39 29.30 -29.04
N SER A 262 -7.58 28.89 -28.59
CA SER A 262 -8.78 28.86 -29.43
C SER A 262 -9.30 30.25 -29.78
N LEU A 263 -9.21 31.21 -28.85
CA LEU A 263 -9.50 32.63 -29.11
C LEU A 263 -8.52 33.23 -30.13
N MET A 264 -7.22 32.99 -29.99
CA MET A 264 -6.22 33.46 -30.96
C MET A 264 -6.41 32.84 -32.34
N ALA A 265 -6.70 31.53 -32.40
CA ALA A 265 -6.97 30.85 -33.65
C ALA A 265 -8.23 31.40 -34.34
N SER A 266 -9.29 31.68 -33.56
CA SER A 266 -10.52 32.29 -34.07
C SER A 266 -10.30 33.73 -34.57
N LEU A 267 -9.47 34.51 -33.87
CA LEU A 267 -9.08 35.85 -34.29
C LEU A 267 -8.27 35.82 -35.60
N MET A 268 -7.29 34.91 -35.72
CA MET A 268 -6.52 34.74 -36.96
C MET A 268 -7.40 34.27 -38.13
N ALA A 269 -8.32 33.34 -37.89
CA ALA A 269 -9.28 32.89 -38.90
C ALA A 269 -10.19 34.03 -39.37
N SER A 270 -10.65 34.88 -38.44
CA SER A 270 -11.47 36.06 -38.75
C SER A 270 -10.70 37.14 -39.53
N LEU A 271 -9.40 37.31 -39.27
CA LEU A 271 -8.56 38.25 -40.01
C LEU A 271 -8.28 37.77 -41.45
N MET A 272 -8.26 36.46 -41.67
CA MET A 272 -8.03 35.84 -42.98
C MET A 272 -9.30 35.75 -43.83
N ALA A 273 -10.47 35.61 -43.20
CA ALA A 273 -11.77 35.49 -43.87
C ALA A 273 -12.47 36.84 -43.93
N SER A 274 -12.08 37.68 -44.88
CA SER A 274 -12.88 38.85 -45.22
C SER A 274 -14.21 38.37 -45.86
N TRP A 275 -15.35 38.87 -45.33
CA TRP A 275 -16.71 38.78 -45.89
C TRP A 275 -17.66 37.62 -45.49
N VAL A 276 -17.99 37.47 -44.20
CA VAL A 276 -19.21 36.77 -43.67
C VAL A 276 -19.64 37.46 -42.35
N PRO A 277 -20.93 37.46 -41.90
CA PRO A 277 -21.31 38.03 -40.61
C PRO A 277 -20.52 37.37 -39.47
N LEU A 278 -19.65 38.17 -38.84
CA LEU A 278 -18.57 37.80 -37.93
C LEU A 278 -18.92 36.70 -36.90
N ALA A 279 -20.15 36.72 -36.37
CA ALA A 279 -20.58 35.79 -35.32
C ALA A 279 -20.71 34.33 -35.80
N ASN A 280 -21.24 34.09 -37.01
CA ASN A 280 -21.43 32.72 -37.53
C ASN A 280 -20.10 32.08 -37.92
N LEU A 281 -19.14 32.90 -38.36
CA LEU A 281 -17.80 32.44 -38.70
C LEU A 281 -17.01 32.04 -37.44
N ILE A 282 -17.05 32.85 -36.38
CA ILE A 282 -16.38 32.54 -35.11
C ILE A 282 -16.98 31.29 -34.48
N ALA A 283 -18.30 31.12 -34.52
CA ALA A 283 -18.96 29.92 -34.00
C ALA A 283 -18.57 28.66 -34.81
N SER A 284 -18.53 28.75 -36.14
CA SER A 284 -18.17 27.61 -36.99
C SER A 284 -16.68 27.25 -36.87
N ALA A 285 -15.79 28.25 -36.76
CA ALA A 285 -14.36 28.03 -36.57
C ALA A 285 -14.05 27.44 -35.18
N SER A 286 -14.67 27.97 -34.13
CA SER A 286 -14.48 27.44 -32.77
C SER A 286 -15.04 26.03 -32.63
N TYR A 287 -16.19 25.75 -33.25
CA TYR A 287 -16.72 24.39 -33.36
C TYR A 287 -15.77 23.46 -34.10
N TYR A 288 -15.29 23.83 -35.30
CA TYR A 288 -14.36 23.02 -36.08
C TYR A 288 -13.07 22.70 -35.32
N LEU A 289 -12.46 23.70 -34.67
CA LEU A 289 -11.24 23.51 -33.90
C LEU A 289 -11.46 22.59 -32.69
N THR A 290 -12.58 22.77 -31.99
CA THR A 290 -12.94 21.92 -30.84
C THR A 290 -13.20 20.49 -31.29
N ALA A 291 -14.04 20.32 -32.32
CA ALA A 291 -14.37 19.02 -32.91
C ALA A 291 -13.10 18.30 -33.39
N THR A 292 -12.21 19.02 -34.09
CA THR A 292 -10.95 18.47 -34.58
C THR A 292 -10.02 18.03 -33.44
N ALA A 293 -9.92 18.81 -32.37
CA ALA A 293 -9.11 18.46 -31.19
C ALA A 293 -9.71 17.29 -30.38
N THR A 294 -11.04 17.11 -30.41
CA THR A 294 -11.75 16.01 -29.77
C THR A 294 -12.09 14.86 -30.72
N THR A 295 -11.44 14.83 -31.89
CA THR A 295 -11.54 13.80 -32.93
C THR A 295 -12.93 13.60 -33.59
N ASN A 296 -13.81 14.61 -33.52
CA ASN A 296 -15.00 14.72 -34.37
C ASN A 296 -14.63 15.26 -35.76
N GLY A 297 -14.98 14.50 -36.80
CA GLY A 297 -14.58 14.75 -38.19
C GLY A 297 -15.71 15.19 -39.12
N ASP A 298 -16.70 15.93 -38.62
CA ASP A 298 -17.91 16.31 -39.38
C ASP A 298 -17.71 17.49 -40.35
N ILE A 299 -16.68 18.31 -40.13
CA ILE A 299 -16.34 19.46 -40.99
C ILE A 299 -14.86 19.36 -41.38
N SER A 300 -14.52 19.72 -42.62
CA SER A 300 -13.13 19.78 -43.09
C SER A 300 -12.86 21.03 -43.94
N PRO A 301 -11.64 21.59 -43.91
CA PRO A 301 -11.29 22.80 -44.63
C PRO A 301 -11.17 22.53 -46.13
N ALA A 302 -11.88 23.34 -46.93
CA ALA A 302 -11.87 23.22 -48.38
C ALA A 302 -10.54 23.65 -49.02
N SER A 303 -9.84 24.64 -48.43
CA SER A 303 -8.63 25.22 -49.02
C SER A 303 -7.36 24.41 -48.68
N PRO A 304 -6.35 24.36 -49.59
CA PRO A 304 -5.08 23.70 -49.33
C PRO A 304 -4.34 24.25 -48.09
N SER A 305 -4.38 25.57 -47.89
CA SER A 305 -3.79 26.23 -46.72
C SER A 305 -4.51 25.86 -45.42
N GLY A 306 -5.84 25.76 -45.43
CA GLY A 306 -6.62 25.34 -44.28
C GLY A 306 -6.36 23.89 -43.89
N ARG A 307 -6.14 23.00 -44.87
CA ARG A 307 -5.73 21.60 -44.63
C ARG A 307 -4.35 21.53 -43.98
N LEU A 308 -3.37 22.29 -44.49
CA LEU A 308 -2.02 22.33 -43.91
C LEU A 308 -2.04 22.86 -42.47
N PHE A 309 -2.79 23.93 -42.21
CA PHE A 309 -3.00 24.45 -40.86
C PHE A 309 -3.61 23.40 -39.93
N SER A 310 -4.60 22.65 -40.42
CA SER A 310 -5.28 21.62 -39.64
C SER A 310 -4.35 20.48 -39.26
N CYS A 311 -3.43 20.07 -40.14
CA CYS A 311 -2.41 19.08 -39.80
C CYS A 311 -1.57 19.50 -38.60
N VAL A 312 -1.15 20.78 -38.53
CA VAL A 312 -0.37 21.31 -37.40
C VAL A 312 -1.24 21.47 -36.16
N TYR A 313 -2.46 21.99 -36.32
CA TYR A 313 -3.39 22.22 -35.23
C TYR A 313 -3.83 20.92 -34.54
N ILE A 314 -4.06 19.84 -35.30
CA ILE A 314 -4.42 18.52 -34.75
C ILE A 314 -3.32 18.04 -33.80
N LEU A 315 -2.06 18.09 -34.22
CA LEU A 315 -0.93 17.63 -33.41
C LEU A 315 -0.78 18.45 -32.12
N LEU A 316 -0.92 19.78 -32.23
CA LEU A 316 -0.86 20.67 -31.07
C LEU A 316 -2.05 20.47 -30.13
N GLY A 317 -3.27 20.40 -30.68
CA GLY A 317 -4.52 20.25 -29.95
C GLY A 317 -4.57 18.94 -29.17
N ILE A 318 -4.21 17.82 -29.80
CA ILE A 318 -4.11 16.52 -29.14
C ILE A 318 -3.08 16.58 -28.00
N SER A 319 -1.91 17.18 -28.23
CA SER A 319 -0.86 17.29 -27.20
C SER A 319 -1.33 18.09 -25.99
N VAL A 320 -2.06 19.19 -26.19
CA VAL A 320 -2.61 20.01 -25.10
C VAL A 320 -3.74 19.29 -24.36
N VAL A 321 -4.68 18.67 -25.09
CA VAL A 321 -5.80 17.93 -24.48
C VAL A 321 -5.28 16.73 -23.70
N MET A 322 -4.40 15.92 -24.28
CA MET A 322 -3.80 14.78 -23.58
C MET A 322 -2.93 15.22 -22.41
N GLY A 323 -2.13 16.29 -22.56
CA GLY A 323 -1.33 16.85 -21.48
C GLY A 323 -2.17 17.38 -20.31
N GLY A 324 -3.36 17.94 -20.58
CA GLY A 324 -4.30 18.36 -19.54
C GLY A 324 -5.05 17.21 -18.88
N ILE A 325 -5.35 16.15 -19.62
CA ILE A 325 -6.08 14.97 -19.11
C ILE A 325 -5.15 14.01 -18.37
N SER A 326 -3.87 13.90 -18.73
CA SER A 326 -2.93 12.92 -18.13
C SER A 326 -2.91 12.96 -16.59
N PRO A 327 -2.76 14.12 -15.92
CA PRO A 327 -2.71 14.16 -14.45
C PRO A 327 -4.04 13.75 -13.81
N LEU A 328 -5.17 14.06 -14.47
CA LEU A 328 -6.51 13.67 -14.04
C LEU A 328 -6.70 12.15 -14.18
N ALA A 329 -6.28 11.61 -15.32
CA ALA A 329 -6.34 10.18 -15.59
C ALA A 329 -5.44 9.40 -14.61
N GLU A 330 -4.22 9.86 -14.38
CA GLU A 330 -3.30 9.31 -13.37
C GLU A 330 -3.90 9.36 -11.97
N PHE A 331 -4.49 10.48 -11.56
CA PHE A 331 -5.16 10.59 -10.26
C PHE A 331 -6.34 9.61 -10.13
N PHE A 332 -7.21 9.53 -11.15
CA PHE A 332 -8.34 8.60 -11.11
C PHE A 332 -7.88 7.14 -11.16
N LEU A 333 -6.81 6.83 -11.91
CA LEU A 333 -6.20 5.52 -11.94
C LEU A 333 -5.60 5.17 -10.58
N GLU A 334 -4.80 6.04 -9.96
CA GLU A 334 -4.25 5.82 -8.62
C GLU A 334 -5.34 5.70 -7.55
N TRP A 335 -6.38 6.53 -7.62
CA TRP A 335 -7.51 6.47 -6.71
C TRP A 335 -8.28 5.16 -6.87
N SER A 336 -8.61 4.78 -8.12
CA SER A 336 -9.28 3.52 -8.42
C SER A 336 -8.41 2.33 -8.03
N MET A 337 -7.11 2.38 -8.31
CA MET A 337 -6.17 1.32 -7.98
C MET A 337 -6.02 1.16 -6.47
N SER A 338 -5.88 2.24 -5.72
CA SER A 338 -5.68 2.18 -4.26
C SER A 338 -6.95 1.86 -3.47
N LYS A 339 -8.12 2.33 -3.92
CA LYS A 339 -9.38 2.20 -3.16
C LYS A 339 -10.24 1.04 -3.62
N VAL A 340 -10.25 0.75 -4.91
CA VAL A 340 -11.12 -0.29 -5.49
C VAL A 340 -10.32 -1.52 -5.83
N LEU A 341 -9.21 -1.39 -6.58
CA LEU A 341 -8.44 -2.56 -7.00
C LEU A 341 -7.55 -3.12 -5.91
N ALA A 342 -6.92 -2.37 -5.00
CA ALA A 342 -6.00 -2.97 -4.01
C ALA A 342 -6.69 -4.00 -3.08
N PRO A 343 -7.91 -3.75 -2.56
CA PRO A 343 -8.67 -4.77 -1.82
C PRO A 343 -9.17 -5.91 -2.72
N LEU A 344 -9.48 -5.62 -3.99
CA LEU A 344 -9.89 -6.64 -4.97
C LEU A 344 -8.71 -7.48 -5.44
N ALA A 345 -7.51 -6.92 -5.52
CA ALA A 345 -6.27 -7.50 -5.98
C ALA A 345 -5.69 -8.42 -4.92
N SER A 346 -5.89 -8.17 -3.62
CA SER A 346 -5.57 -9.18 -2.60
C SER A 346 -6.50 -10.39 -2.67
N VAL A 347 -7.79 -10.18 -2.97
CA VAL A 347 -8.79 -11.24 -3.17
C VAL A 347 -8.59 -11.96 -4.51
N LEU A 348 -8.18 -11.24 -5.56
CA LEU A 348 -7.89 -11.76 -6.89
C LEU A 348 -6.50 -12.39 -6.97
N ALA A 349 -5.49 -11.95 -6.22
CA ALA A 349 -4.18 -12.59 -6.13
C ALA A 349 -4.30 -13.99 -5.52
N ALA A 350 -5.24 -14.20 -4.60
CA ALA A 350 -5.62 -15.53 -4.14
C ALA A 350 -6.32 -16.39 -5.23
N ARG A 351 -6.64 -15.82 -6.39
CA ARG A 351 -7.32 -16.45 -7.53
C ARG A 351 -6.59 -16.24 -8.88
N SER A 352 -5.44 -15.56 -8.90
CA SER A 352 -4.90 -14.93 -10.12
C SER A 352 -4.12 -15.88 -10.98
N ASP A 353 -3.57 -16.95 -10.40
CA ASP A 353 -2.76 -17.91 -11.14
C ASP A 353 -3.60 -18.64 -12.20
N ASP A 354 -4.85 -18.97 -11.87
CA ASP A 354 -5.82 -19.55 -12.83
C ASP A 354 -6.31 -18.52 -13.86
N PHE A 355 -6.47 -17.25 -13.46
CA PHE A 355 -6.97 -16.20 -14.35
C PHE A 355 -5.93 -15.77 -15.38
N LEU A 356 -4.66 -15.65 -14.98
CA LEU A 356 -3.55 -15.33 -15.88
C LEU A 356 -3.33 -16.42 -16.92
N ALA A 357 -3.37 -17.70 -16.51
CA ALA A 357 -3.31 -18.83 -17.45
C ALA A 357 -4.47 -18.81 -18.47
N THR A 358 -5.67 -18.41 -18.03
CA THR A 358 -6.84 -18.30 -18.90
C THR A 358 -6.71 -17.13 -19.89
N MET A 359 -6.21 -15.98 -19.45
CA MET A 359 -6.00 -14.80 -20.32
C MET A 359 -4.89 -15.03 -21.35
N GLU A 360 -3.81 -15.71 -20.99
CA GLU A 360 -2.73 -16.05 -21.92
C GLU A 360 -3.23 -16.98 -23.02
N THR A 361 -4.04 -17.98 -22.65
CA THR A 361 -4.70 -18.89 -23.61
C THR A 361 -5.66 -18.15 -24.55
N ALA A 362 -6.41 -17.17 -24.02
CA ALA A 362 -7.33 -16.35 -24.81
C ALA A 362 -6.60 -15.42 -25.79
N SER A 363 -5.49 -14.81 -25.38
CA SER A 363 -4.66 -13.93 -26.22
C SER A 363 -4.11 -14.69 -27.43
N VAL A 364 -3.51 -15.87 -27.21
CA VAL A 364 -2.98 -16.72 -28.28
C VAL A 364 -4.08 -17.18 -29.24
N THR A 365 -5.28 -17.44 -28.73
CA THR A 365 -6.43 -17.84 -29.56
C THR A 365 -6.92 -16.70 -30.45
N LEU A 366 -6.95 -15.47 -29.91
CA LEU A 366 -7.37 -14.28 -30.64
C LEU A 366 -6.37 -13.91 -31.76
N GLU A 367 -5.07 -13.97 -31.47
CA GLU A 367 -4.01 -13.72 -32.46
C GLU A 367 -4.12 -14.67 -33.65
N ARG A 368 -4.37 -15.96 -33.40
CA ARG A 368 -4.58 -16.96 -34.46
C ARG A 368 -5.82 -16.66 -35.30
N HIS A 369 -6.91 -16.19 -34.68
CA HIS A 369 -8.14 -15.88 -35.38
C HIS A 369 -7.99 -14.64 -36.28
N VAL A 370 -7.32 -13.61 -35.79
CA VAL A 370 -7.02 -12.38 -36.56
C VAL A 370 -6.09 -12.70 -37.73
N ALA A 371 -5.04 -13.50 -37.51
CA ALA A 371 -4.16 -13.94 -38.58
C ALA A 371 -4.90 -14.74 -39.67
N ALA A 372 -5.85 -15.60 -39.29
CA ALA A 372 -6.65 -16.38 -40.23
C ALA A 372 -7.60 -15.50 -41.07
N GLU A 373 -8.28 -14.53 -40.45
CA GLU A 373 -9.17 -13.61 -41.17
C GLU A 373 -8.39 -12.67 -42.10
N LEU A 374 -7.20 -12.20 -41.69
CA LEU A 374 -6.33 -11.42 -42.58
C LEU A 374 -5.86 -12.24 -43.78
N ALA A 375 -5.50 -13.51 -43.58
CA ALA A 375 -5.12 -14.41 -44.67
C ALA A 375 -6.28 -14.64 -45.66
N LYS A 376 -7.51 -14.78 -45.14
CA LYS A 376 -8.73 -14.96 -45.95
C LYS A 376 -9.06 -13.70 -46.76
N ALA A 377 -8.98 -12.52 -46.14
CA ALA A 377 -9.19 -11.23 -46.81
C ALA A 377 -8.14 -10.97 -47.91
N ALA A 378 -6.88 -11.33 -47.67
CA ALA A 378 -5.81 -11.24 -48.66
C ALA A 378 -6.05 -12.15 -49.87
N LEU A 379 -6.56 -13.37 -49.62
CA LEU A 379 -6.92 -14.32 -50.68
C LEU A 379 -8.08 -13.79 -51.52
N GLU A 380 -9.14 -13.29 -50.89
CA GLU A 380 -10.33 -12.76 -51.58
C GLU A 380 -10.00 -11.53 -52.44
N ASN A 381 -9.16 -10.63 -51.94
CA ASN A 381 -8.65 -9.49 -52.71
C ASN A 381 -7.81 -9.95 -53.92
N SER A 382 -7.03 -11.02 -53.78
CA SER A 382 -6.25 -11.58 -54.89
C SER A 382 -7.15 -12.19 -55.98
N TYR A 383 -8.25 -12.83 -55.61
CA TYR A 383 -9.24 -13.35 -56.56
C TYR A 383 -9.99 -12.23 -57.29
N ARG A 384 -10.40 -11.17 -56.58
CA ARG A 384 -11.09 -10.03 -57.21
C ARG A 384 -10.18 -9.24 -58.15
N ARG A 385 -8.89 -9.11 -57.85
CA ARG A 385 -7.91 -8.44 -58.74
C ARG A 385 -7.79 -9.16 -60.08
N ARG A 386 -7.76 -10.49 -60.07
CA ARG A 386 -7.76 -11.29 -61.31
C ARG A 386 -9.08 -11.19 -62.09
N ALA A 387 -10.21 -11.01 -61.39
CA ALA A 387 -11.51 -10.81 -62.04
C ALA A 387 -11.62 -9.42 -62.70
N SER A 388 -11.06 -8.38 -62.09
CA SER A 388 -11.06 -7.02 -62.64
C SER A 388 -10.10 -6.83 -63.82
N GLU A 389 -8.96 -7.55 -63.85
CA GLU A 389 -8.03 -7.53 -65.00
C GLU A 389 -8.63 -8.13 -66.28
N SER A 390 -9.81 -8.77 -66.19
CA SER A 390 -10.53 -9.31 -67.35
C SER A 390 -11.66 -8.40 -67.88
N ALA A 391 -11.89 -7.23 -67.28
CA ALA A 391 -12.98 -6.32 -67.65
C ALA A 391 -12.45 -4.91 -67.94
N ASP A 392 -11.95 -4.71 -69.17
CA ASP A 392 -11.52 -3.40 -69.68
C ASP A 392 -12.72 -2.52 -70.03
N GLY A 393 -12.85 -1.38 -69.34
CA GLY A 393 -13.85 -0.34 -69.65
C GLY A 393 -14.14 0.56 -68.45
N ILE A 394 -13.18 1.39 -68.03
CA ILE A 394 -13.30 2.27 -66.85
C ILE A 394 -13.73 3.69 -67.27
N GLY A 395 -14.90 4.10 -66.76
CA GLY A 395 -15.45 5.45 -66.84
C GLY A 395 -15.17 6.25 -65.56
N ASP A 396 -15.24 7.59 -65.67
CA ASP A 396 -14.73 8.56 -64.68
C ASP A 396 -15.47 8.58 -63.32
N ASP A 397 -16.55 7.80 -63.15
CA ASP A 397 -17.26 7.60 -61.87
C ASP A 397 -16.46 6.73 -60.86
N ASP A 398 -15.40 6.05 -61.31
CA ASP A 398 -14.61 5.14 -60.48
C ASP A 398 -13.68 5.85 -59.49
N LYS A 399 -13.40 7.15 -59.67
CA LYS A 399 -12.49 7.89 -58.77
C LYS A 399 -13.11 8.18 -57.41
N GLU A 400 -14.41 8.50 -57.36
CA GLU A 400 -15.10 8.80 -56.10
C GLU A 400 -15.36 7.52 -55.28
N LEU A 401 -15.67 6.42 -55.97
CA LEU A 401 -15.76 5.08 -55.39
C LEU A 401 -14.41 4.56 -54.90
N ALA A 402 -13.31 4.90 -55.60
CA ALA A 402 -11.96 4.55 -55.18
C ALA A 402 -11.54 5.26 -53.88
N THR A 403 -11.90 6.53 -53.67
CA THR A 403 -11.61 7.25 -52.41
C THR A 403 -12.38 6.68 -51.22
N SER A 404 -13.66 6.32 -51.41
CA SER A 404 -14.47 5.66 -50.38
C SER A 404 -13.89 4.30 -49.98
N LYS A 405 -13.48 3.50 -50.97
CA LYS A 405 -12.85 2.20 -50.75
C LYS A 405 -11.47 2.33 -50.10
N LEU A 406 -10.68 3.34 -50.47
CA LEU A 406 -9.39 3.62 -49.85
C LEU A 406 -9.57 3.98 -48.36
N LEU A 407 -10.57 4.80 -48.03
CA LEU A 407 -10.89 5.19 -46.66
C LEU A 407 -11.35 3.98 -45.82
N GLN A 408 -12.14 3.08 -46.43
CA GLN A 408 -12.62 1.87 -45.78
C GLN A 408 -11.46 0.88 -45.51
N VAL A 409 -10.53 0.73 -46.46
CA VAL A 409 -9.31 -0.07 -46.27
C VAL A 409 -8.41 0.56 -45.21
N LEU A 410 -8.29 1.90 -45.18
CA LEU A 410 -7.55 2.60 -44.13
C LEU A 410 -8.16 2.37 -42.74
N TYR A 411 -9.48 2.41 -42.60
CA TYR A 411 -10.17 2.13 -41.34
C TYR A 411 -9.99 0.67 -40.89
N ILE A 412 -10.07 -0.28 -41.83
CA ILE A 412 -9.88 -1.71 -41.56
C ILE A 412 -8.43 -2.02 -41.14
N LEU A 413 -7.44 -1.29 -41.66
CA LEU A 413 -6.03 -1.41 -41.26
C LEU A 413 -5.71 -0.65 -39.97
N TYR A 414 -6.35 0.50 -39.75
CA TYR A 414 -6.05 1.38 -38.63
C TYR A 414 -6.66 0.90 -37.31
N MET A 415 -7.86 0.30 -37.33
CA MET A 415 -8.52 -0.22 -36.12
C MET A 415 -7.72 -1.33 -35.41
N PRO A 416 -7.20 -2.37 -36.10
CA PRO A 416 -6.33 -3.36 -35.48
C PRO A 416 -5.01 -2.76 -34.99
N LEU A 417 -4.42 -1.83 -35.73
CA LEU A 417 -3.18 -1.17 -35.34
C LEU A 417 -3.36 -0.32 -34.07
N ALA A 418 -4.48 0.41 -33.97
CA ALA A 418 -4.85 1.16 -32.78
C ALA A 418 -5.15 0.24 -31.58
N ALA A 419 -5.80 -0.91 -31.80
CA ALA A 419 -6.03 -1.91 -30.77
C ALA A 419 -4.71 -2.51 -30.25
N VAL A 420 -3.77 -2.83 -31.13
CA VAL A 420 -2.42 -3.31 -30.77
C VAL A 420 -1.64 -2.24 -30.01
N ALA A 421 -1.71 -0.97 -30.43
CA ALA A 421 -1.08 0.13 -29.72
C ALA A 421 -1.66 0.30 -28.30
N MET A 422 -2.98 0.23 -28.14
CA MET A 422 -3.65 0.29 -26.83
C MET A 422 -3.27 -0.90 -25.93
N LEU A 423 -3.19 -2.11 -26.48
CA LEU A 423 -2.72 -3.30 -25.77
C LEU A 423 -1.25 -3.17 -25.33
N THR A 424 -0.42 -2.55 -26.16
CA THR A 424 1.00 -2.31 -25.84
C THR A 424 1.15 -1.30 -24.71
N VAL A 425 0.37 -0.21 -24.74
CA VAL A 425 0.32 0.78 -23.65
C VAL A 425 -0.20 0.15 -22.36
N ALA A 426 -1.26 -0.64 -22.42
CA ALA A 426 -1.79 -1.36 -21.25
C ALA A 426 -0.73 -2.31 -20.64
N ARG A 427 0.03 -3.02 -21.47
CA ARG A 427 1.13 -3.89 -21.03
C ARG A 427 2.26 -3.09 -20.35
N ILE A 428 2.62 -1.93 -20.89
CA ILE A 428 3.64 -1.04 -20.30
C ILE A 428 3.16 -0.51 -18.95
N VAL A 429 1.91 -0.10 -18.83
CA VAL A 429 1.32 0.37 -17.57
C VAL A 429 1.25 -0.75 -16.53
N LEU A 430 0.85 -1.96 -16.92
CA LEU A 430 0.86 -3.15 -16.05
C LEU A 430 2.29 -3.50 -15.60
N GLN A 431 3.27 -3.47 -16.50
CA GLN A 431 4.67 -3.71 -16.15
C GLN A 431 5.24 -2.61 -15.26
N ALA A 432 4.86 -1.35 -15.47
CA ALA A 432 5.25 -0.23 -14.62
C ALA A 432 4.64 -0.35 -13.22
N SER A 433 3.36 -0.77 -13.11
CA SER A 433 2.69 -1.06 -11.85
C SER A 433 3.38 -2.20 -11.11
N LEU A 434 3.66 -3.31 -11.80
CA LEU A 434 4.41 -4.45 -11.24
C LEU A 434 5.81 -4.02 -10.79
N ARG A 435 6.52 -3.18 -11.56
CA ARG A 435 7.83 -2.65 -11.18
C ARG A 435 7.76 -1.69 -9.98
N LEU A 436 6.68 -0.94 -9.83
CA LEU A 436 6.44 -0.08 -8.68
C LEU A 436 6.13 -0.88 -7.43
N ASP A 437 5.34 -1.95 -7.55
CA ASP A 437 5.13 -2.92 -6.46
C ASP A 437 6.44 -3.62 -6.08
N ILE A 438 7.26 -4.01 -7.08
CA ILE A 438 8.59 -4.58 -6.87
C ILE A 438 9.55 -3.59 -6.17
N ARG A 439 9.40 -2.28 -6.38
CA ARG A 439 10.23 -1.26 -5.70
C ARG A 439 9.71 -0.89 -4.31
N ARG A 440 8.42 -1.08 -4.04
CA ARG A 440 7.80 -0.75 -2.74
C ARG A 440 7.87 -1.88 -1.74
N ASP A 441 7.90 -3.13 -2.20
CA ASP A 441 8.04 -4.28 -1.32
C ASP A 441 9.49 -4.43 -0.84
N ASN A 442 9.67 -4.60 0.46
CA ASN A 442 10.98 -4.89 1.05
C ASN A 442 11.31 -6.37 0.81
N TYR A 443 11.81 -6.67 -0.40
CA TYR A 443 12.09 -8.05 -0.84
C TYR A 443 13.07 -8.78 0.07
N ALA A 444 13.96 -8.07 0.79
CA ALA A 444 14.88 -8.70 1.72
C ALA A 444 14.16 -9.52 2.80
N LEU A 445 12.99 -9.09 3.28
CA LEU A 445 12.21 -9.80 4.30
C LEU A 445 11.27 -10.86 3.70
N LYS A 446 10.73 -10.59 2.51
CA LYS A 446 9.72 -11.43 1.85
C LYS A 446 10.33 -12.58 1.05
N ILE A 447 11.57 -12.40 0.57
CA ILE A 447 12.34 -13.45 -0.11
C ILE A 447 12.55 -14.63 0.82
N TYR A 448 12.96 -14.42 2.08
CA TYR A 448 13.16 -15.53 3.02
C TYR A 448 11.86 -16.30 3.28
N SER A 449 10.71 -15.63 3.44
CA SER A 449 9.44 -16.33 3.66
C SER A 449 8.97 -17.09 2.42
N LEU A 450 9.09 -16.48 1.22
CA LEU A 450 8.72 -17.13 -0.04
C LEU A 450 9.63 -18.32 -0.34
N LEU A 451 10.94 -18.20 -0.06
CA LEU A 451 11.89 -19.30 -0.19
C LEU A 451 11.63 -20.41 0.83
N LEU A 452 11.30 -20.06 2.08
CA LEU A 452 10.95 -21.06 3.10
C LEU A 452 9.70 -21.84 2.72
N ASP A 453 8.68 -21.15 2.21
CA ASP A 453 7.41 -21.76 1.85
C ASP A 453 7.54 -22.60 0.57
N GLU A 454 8.33 -22.16 -0.41
CA GLU A 454 8.58 -22.97 -1.61
C GLU A 454 9.57 -24.13 -1.34
N ALA A 455 10.49 -23.99 -0.38
CA ALA A 455 11.34 -25.09 0.12
C ALA A 455 10.53 -26.14 0.89
N LYS A 456 9.50 -25.73 1.65
CA LYS A 456 8.54 -26.66 2.25
C LYS A 456 7.71 -27.39 1.21
N GLU A 457 7.37 -26.72 0.11
CA GLU A 457 6.51 -27.28 -0.94
C GLU A 457 7.23 -28.30 -1.83
N LYS A 458 8.54 -28.13 -2.09
CA LYS A 458 9.30 -28.96 -3.06
C LYS A 458 10.31 -29.94 -2.45
N MET A 459 10.14 -30.37 -1.20
CA MET A 459 11.05 -31.28 -0.47
C MET A 459 11.83 -32.29 -1.36
N GLU A 460 13.12 -32.04 -1.56
CA GLU A 460 14.22 -32.78 -0.94
C GLU A 460 15.39 -31.79 -0.77
N PRO A 461 15.86 -31.52 0.46
CA PRO A 461 17.02 -30.66 0.66
C PRO A 461 18.27 -31.38 0.14
N ASP A 462 18.78 -30.96 -1.02
CA ASP A 462 20.15 -31.28 -1.39
C ASP A 462 21.07 -30.61 -0.38
N VAL A 463 21.60 -31.41 0.55
CA VAL A 463 22.44 -30.98 1.68
C VAL A 463 23.71 -30.26 1.20
N THR A 464 24.05 -30.38 -0.08
CA THR A 464 25.24 -29.74 -0.68
C THR A 464 24.96 -28.39 -1.34
N MET A 465 23.69 -28.04 -1.55
CA MET A 465 23.29 -26.82 -2.25
C MET A 465 23.26 -25.63 -1.30
N ARG A 466 24.05 -24.57 -1.58
CA ARG A 466 24.01 -23.34 -0.78
C ARG A 466 22.70 -22.59 -1.06
N GLU A 467 22.24 -21.82 -0.08
CA GLU A 467 21.01 -21.01 -0.20
C GLU A 467 21.02 -20.12 -1.46
N ALA A 468 22.17 -19.52 -1.78
CA ALA A 468 22.36 -18.74 -2.99
C ALA A 468 22.14 -19.55 -4.29
N ASP A 469 22.66 -20.79 -4.36
CA ASP A 469 22.45 -21.64 -5.54
C ASP A 469 20.98 -22.02 -5.69
N PHE A 470 20.29 -22.27 -4.58
CA PHE A 470 18.87 -22.60 -4.57
C PHE A 470 18.02 -21.45 -5.12
N VAL A 471 18.30 -20.22 -4.66
CA VAL A 471 17.64 -19.00 -5.17
C VAL A 471 17.85 -18.84 -6.67
N LEU A 472 19.09 -19.02 -7.15
CA LEU A 472 19.40 -18.93 -8.58
C LEU A 472 18.70 -20.03 -9.40
N ALA A 473 18.56 -21.24 -8.85
CA ALA A 473 17.85 -22.34 -9.51
C ALA A 473 16.35 -22.07 -9.65
N VAL A 474 15.71 -21.49 -8.61
CA VAL A 474 14.29 -21.11 -8.65
C VAL A 474 14.04 -19.99 -9.66
N LEU A 475 14.89 -18.94 -9.65
CA LEU A 475 14.79 -17.82 -10.58
C LEU A 475 14.96 -18.26 -12.04
N LYS A 476 15.88 -19.21 -12.28
CA LYS A 476 16.08 -19.83 -13.59
C LYS A 476 14.88 -20.69 -14.02
N ALA A 477 14.36 -21.53 -13.12
CA ALA A 477 13.25 -22.44 -13.41
C ALA A 477 11.97 -21.69 -13.83
N ARG A 478 11.77 -20.46 -13.33
CA ARG A 478 10.63 -19.60 -13.68
C ARG A 478 10.90 -18.58 -14.80
N SER A 479 12.07 -18.65 -15.45
CA SER A 479 12.47 -17.72 -16.53
C SER A 479 12.38 -16.24 -16.13
N LEU A 480 12.58 -15.92 -14.83
CA LEU A 480 12.49 -14.56 -14.31
C LEU A 480 13.76 -13.75 -14.57
N ILE A 481 14.87 -14.44 -14.78
CA ILE A 481 16.19 -13.87 -15.01
C ILE A 481 16.83 -14.62 -16.18
N ASP A 482 17.47 -13.89 -17.08
CA ASP A 482 18.22 -14.45 -18.18
C ASP A 482 19.56 -15.05 -17.71
N THR A 483 20.12 -15.94 -18.51
CA THR A 483 21.34 -16.68 -18.16
C THR A 483 22.55 -15.79 -17.91
N GLU A 484 22.62 -14.62 -18.55
CA GLU A 484 23.74 -13.67 -18.46
C GLU A 484 23.71 -12.92 -17.11
N THR A 485 22.53 -12.44 -16.69
CA THR A 485 22.33 -11.87 -15.36
C THR A 485 22.58 -12.89 -14.25
N LEU A 486 22.25 -14.17 -14.48
CA LEU A 486 22.50 -15.25 -13.53
C LEU A 486 24.00 -15.50 -13.32
N GLU A 487 24.80 -15.47 -14.39
CA GLU A 487 26.26 -15.55 -14.30
C GLU A 487 26.85 -14.34 -13.56
N ALA A 488 26.39 -13.12 -13.84
CA ALA A 488 26.87 -11.92 -13.15
C ALA A 488 26.62 -11.96 -11.63
N ILE A 489 25.43 -12.41 -11.21
CA ILE A 489 25.11 -12.58 -9.78
C ILE A 489 25.98 -13.68 -9.16
N ARG A 490 26.24 -14.76 -9.90
CA ARG A 490 27.11 -15.85 -9.44
C ARG A 490 28.54 -15.36 -9.25
N THR A 491 29.09 -14.60 -10.18
CA THR A 491 30.43 -14.00 -10.04
C THR A 491 30.50 -13.09 -8.82
N GLN A 492 29.48 -12.24 -8.58
CA GLN A 492 29.47 -11.36 -7.41
C GLN A 492 29.34 -12.09 -6.06
N LEU A 493 28.58 -13.19 -6.00
CA LEU A 493 28.35 -13.94 -4.76
C LEU A 493 29.46 -14.93 -4.41
N TYR A 494 30.23 -15.41 -5.41
CA TYR A 494 31.26 -16.42 -5.21
C TYR A 494 32.69 -15.86 -5.24
N ASP A 495 32.91 -14.66 -5.79
CA ASP A 495 34.20 -13.96 -5.73
C ASP A 495 34.31 -12.94 -4.57
N ALA A 496 33.27 -12.83 -3.73
CA ALA A 496 33.25 -12.09 -2.46
C ALA A 496 33.40 -13.05 -1.26
#